data_AF-A0A1Y2CQL0-F1
#
_entry.id   AF-A0A1Y2CQL0-F1
#
_cell.length_a   1.000
_cell.length_b   1.000
_cell.length_c   1.000
_cell.angle_alpha   90.00
_cell.angle_beta   90.00
_cell.angle_gamma   90.00
#
_symmetry.space_group_name_H-M   'P 1'
#
loop_
_entity.id
_entity.type
_entity.pdbx_description
1 polymer ?
#
loop_
_entity_poly.entity_id
_entity_poly.type
_entity_poly.pdbx_seq_one_letter_code
_entity_poly.pdbx_strand_id
1 'polypeptide(L)'
;MNGEWFPYGQKPDAYKAFWIKVYTIFQTTAPHVAFVWSPNFNGPANNEPYDPYWPGADYVDWVGLSVYWKGRASEWPWLQNTEAPLNYVSQIIDAQGPEGGPISFYQTYAVQYSKPMVISEAAGAFHMGIQGGSALDVGVGREKTLMSFWNSFLFSPGFFQTYPLVKMIFAFEMYKVEDGNTQNDYRATMDLETRKAFVAGLQQLDSTGAVAWASLRNLKRDKTSSSIPLPKQALAAWSILGAIF
;
A
#
# COMPACT_ATOMS: atom_id res chain seq x y z
N MET A 1 -1.14 13.70 2.56
CA MET A 1 -0.33 14.73 3.24
C MET A 1 0.54 15.48 2.26
N ASN A 2 1.47 14.78 1.60
CA ASN A 2 2.40 15.33 0.63
C ASN A 2 1.79 15.49 -0.78
N GLY A 3 0.75 14.72 -1.12
CA GLY A 3 0.01 14.90 -2.38
C GLY A 3 -0.83 16.16 -2.47
N GLU A 4 -1.09 16.61 -3.72
CA GLU A 4 -1.83 17.83 -4.07
C GLU A 4 -3.35 17.63 -4.28
N TRP A 5 -3.83 16.38 -4.31
CA TRP A 5 -5.22 16.03 -4.65
C TRP A 5 -6.25 16.28 -3.53
N PHE A 6 -5.82 16.74 -2.36
CA PHE A 6 -6.71 17.10 -1.26
C PHE A 6 -6.47 18.54 -0.77
N PRO A 7 -7.51 19.27 -0.30
CA PRO A 7 -7.34 20.64 0.23
C PRO A 7 -6.40 20.76 1.44
N TYR A 8 -6.17 19.66 2.16
CA TYR A 8 -5.21 19.57 3.27
C TYR A 8 -3.81 19.13 2.84
N GLY A 9 -3.61 18.82 1.56
CA GLY A 9 -2.33 18.45 0.97
C GLY A 9 -1.33 19.61 0.95
N GLN A 10 -0.06 19.28 0.77
CA GLN A 10 1.05 20.23 0.58
C GLN A 10 1.24 21.28 1.69
N LYS A 11 0.81 20.97 2.93
CA LYS A 11 0.84 21.88 4.10
C LYS A 11 1.59 21.25 5.29
N PRO A 12 2.94 21.15 5.24
CA PRO A 12 3.72 20.33 6.17
C PRO A 12 3.57 20.74 7.64
N ASP A 13 3.67 22.03 7.97
CA ASP A 13 3.61 22.48 9.36
C ASP A 13 2.21 22.30 9.97
N ALA A 14 1.17 22.64 9.21
CA ALA A 14 -0.21 22.41 9.64
C ALA A 14 -0.51 20.91 9.81
N TYR A 15 0.01 20.07 8.91
CA TYR A 15 -0.10 18.62 9.01
C TYR A 15 0.56 18.08 10.28
N LYS A 16 1.83 18.44 10.55
CA LYS A 16 2.55 17.97 11.76
C LYS A 16 1.85 18.42 13.04
N ALA A 17 1.43 19.68 13.11
CA ALA A 17 0.72 20.21 14.28
C ALA A 17 -0.59 19.46 14.54
N PHE A 18 -1.36 19.15 13.48
CA PHE A 18 -2.56 18.35 13.59
C PHE A 18 -2.26 16.90 14.01
N TRP A 19 -1.28 16.26 13.37
CA TRP A 19 -0.88 14.88 13.67
C TRP A 19 -0.51 14.70 15.14
N ILE A 20 0.40 15.54 15.64
CA ILE A 20 0.88 15.50 17.03
C ILE A 20 -0.30 15.66 18.00
N LYS A 21 -1.20 16.62 17.73
CA LYS A 21 -2.40 16.82 18.55
C LYS A 21 -3.29 15.58 18.60
N VAL A 22 -3.56 14.95 17.46
CA VAL A 22 -4.41 13.74 17.40
C VAL A 22 -3.73 12.58 18.10
N TYR A 23 -2.42 12.36 17.86
CA TYR A 23 -1.64 11.33 18.54
C TYR A 23 -1.74 11.49 20.07
N THR A 24 -1.44 12.68 20.60
CA THR A 24 -1.48 12.95 22.04
C THR A 24 -2.85 12.67 22.65
N ILE A 25 -3.95 13.01 21.96
CA ILE A 25 -5.31 12.70 22.44
C ILE A 25 -5.49 11.18 22.53
N PHE A 26 -5.15 10.43 21.47
CA PHE A 26 -5.33 8.98 21.44
C PHE A 26 -4.49 8.25 22.47
N GLN A 27 -3.29 8.72 22.79
CA GLN A 27 -2.50 8.15 23.88
C GLN A 27 -3.23 8.19 25.24
N THR A 28 -4.13 9.15 25.43
CA THR A 28 -4.93 9.26 26.66
C THR A 28 -6.29 8.59 26.58
N THR A 29 -6.92 8.55 25.40
CA THR A 29 -8.31 8.10 25.24
C THR A 29 -8.45 6.68 24.68
N ALA A 30 -7.45 6.22 23.92
CA ALA A 30 -7.46 4.93 23.22
C ALA A 30 -6.02 4.40 23.03
N PRO A 31 -5.30 4.05 24.11
CA PRO A 31 -3.87 3.73 24.08
C PRO A 31 -3.52 2.44 23.33
N HIS A 32 -4.51 1.69 22.85
CA HIS A 32 -4.32 0.49 22.02
C HIS A 32 -4.41 0.77 20.51
N VAL A 33 -4.62 2.03 20.11
CA VAL A 33 -4.61 2.44 18.70
C VAL A 33 -3.19 2.78 18.27
N ALA A 34 -2.73 2.14 17.19
CA ALA A 34 -1.45 2.47 16.56
C ALA A 34 -1.63 3.55 15.48
N PHE A 35 -0.68 4.48 15.41
CA PHE A 35 -0.61 5.54 14.41
C PHE A 35 0.37 5.17 13.30
N VAL A 36 -0.16 5.10 12.08
CA VAL A 36 0.59 4.74 10.86
C VAL A 36 0.88 5.99 10.03
N TRP A 37 2.13 6.44 10.00
CA TRP A 37 2.54 7.53 9.12
C TRP A 37 2.93 6.99 7.74
N SER A 38 2.07 7.21 6.74
CA SER A 38 2.24 6.67 5.39
C SER A 38 2.14 7.75 4.31
N PRO A 39 3.26 8.38 3.90
CA PRO A 39 3.25 9.35 2.79
C PRO A 39 3.03 8.67 1.45
N ASN A 40 2.64 9.47 0.46
CA ASN A 40 2.56 8.99 -0.91
C ASN A 40 3.97 8.91 -1.53
N PHE A 41 4.26 7.85 -2.27
CA PHE A 41 5.41 7.82 -3.17
C PHE A 41 5.06 8.52 -4.49
N ASN A 42 5.79 9.57 -4.86
CA ASN A 42 5.45 10.41 -6.02
C ASN A 42 6.32 10.17 -7.26
N GLY A 43 6.98 9.01 -7.36
CA GLY A 43 7.80 8.65 -8.51
C GLY A 43 9.30 8.98 -8.37
N PRO A 44 10.13 8.41 -9.25
CA PRO A 44 11.60 8.48 -9.16
C PRO A 44 12.18 9.88 -9.40
N ALA A 45 11.50 10.72 -10.19
CA ALA A 45 11.98 12.06 -10.56
C ALA A 45 11.49 13.17 -9.63
N ASN A 46 10.76 12.84 -8.55
CA ASN A 46 10.09 13.85 -7.73
C ASN A 46 10.96 14.32 -6.54
N ASN A 47 10.97 15.62 -6.32
CA ASN A 47 11.62 16.30 -5.19
C ASN A 47 10.69 16.50 -3.98
N GLU A 48 9.45 16.02 -4.00
CA GLU A 48 8.55 16.09 -2.85
C GLU A 48 9.07 15.20 -1.71
N PRO A 49 9.70 15.77 -0.67
CA PRO A 49 10.38 14.97 0.34
C PRO A 49 9.37 14.51 1.39
N TYR A 50 9.67 13.38 2.02
CA TYR A 50 8.89 12.89 3.16
C TYR A 50 9.13 13.75 4.42
N ASP A 51 10.39 14.18 4.60
CA ASP A 51 10.90 14.84 5.81
C ASP A 51 10.07 16.06 6.28
N PRO A 52 9.60 16.98 5.41
CA PRO A 52 8.77 18.10 5.85
C PRO A 52 7.49 17.68 6.60
N TYR A 53 6.99 16.47 6.33
CA TYR A 53 5.78 15.91 6.94
C TYR A 53 6.07 14.95 8.10
N TRP A 54 7.33 14.65 8.40
CA TRP A 54 7.68 13.75 9.50
C TRP A 54 7.36 14.42 10.85
N PRO A 55 6.43 13.87 11.67
CA PRO A 55 6.05 14.47 12.94
C PRO A 55 7.05 14.18 14.06
N GLY A 56 8.03 13.29 13.84
CA GLY A 56 8.97 12.79 14.84
C GLY A 56 8.65 11.37 15.29
N ALA A 57 9.69 10.61 15.65
CA ALA A 57 9.58 9.19 15.98
C ALA A 57 8.70 8.90 17.21
N ASP A 58 8.57 9.86 18.12
CA ASP A 58 7.74 9.74 19.32
C ASP A 58 6.23 9.83 19.03
N TYR A 59 5.86 10.24 17.81
CA TYR A 59 4.46 10.43 17.40
C TYR A 59 4.03 9.43 16.32
N VAL A 60 4.82 8.39 16.08
CA VAL A 60 4.59 7.40 15.01
C VAL A 60 4.85 6.01 15.55
N ASP A 61 3.86 5.12 15.44
CA ASP A 61 4.02 3.73 15.85
C ASP A 61 4.50 2.86 14.67
N TRP A 62 4.01 3.16 13.46
CA TRP A 62 4.32 2.46 12.23
C TRP A 62 4.60 3.45 11.10
N VAL A 63 5.53 3.12 10.22
CA VAL A 63 5.81 3.88 9.00
C VAL A 63 5.25 3.14 7.79
N GLY A 64 4.95 3.82 6.68
CA GLY A 64 4.45 3.11 5.51
C GLY A 64 4.52 3.88 4.21
N LEU A 65 4.21 3.17 3.12
CA LEU A 65 4.00 3.74 1.80
C LEU A 65 2.83 3.04 1.11
N SER A 66 2.12 3.78 0.25
CA SER A 66 1.29 3.18 -0.79
C SER A 66 2.15 2.86 -2.01
N VAL A 67 2.00 1.66 -2.58
CA VAL A 67 2.80 1.18 -3.71
C VAL A 67 1.89 0.58 -4.77
N TYR A 68 1.89 1.18 -5.95
CA TYR A 68 1.07 0.73 -7.08
C TYR A 68 1.94 0.45 -8.29
N TRP A 69 1.70 -0.64 -9.00
CA TRP A 69 2.20 -0.82 -10.36
C TRP A 69 1.16 -0.34 -11.36
N LYS A 70 1.52 0.65 -12.17
CA LYS A 70 0.69 1.15 -13.27
C LYS A 70 1.45 1.10 -14.62
N GLY A 71 2.69 0.60 -14.63
CA GLY A 71 3.63 0.81 -15.73
C GLY A 71 4.83 1.61 -15.25
N ARG A 72 5.86 1.73 -16.11
CA ARG A 72 7.08 2.46 -15.73
C ARG A 72 6.78 3.94 -15.53
N ALA A 73 7.45 4.58 -14.57
CA ALA A 73 7.27 6.01 -14.35
C ALA A 73 7.53 6.86 -15.61
N SER A 74 8.44 6.42 -16.49
CA SER A 74 8.78 7.08 -17.76
C SER A 74 7.74 6.90 -18.87
N GLU A 75 6.74 6.03 -18.68
CA GLU A 75 5.73 5.66 -19.69
C GLU A 75 4.39 6.36 -19.45
N TRP A 76 4.36 7.44 -18.66
CA TRP A 76 3.15 8.25 -18.50
C TRP A 76 2.70 8.87 -19.84
N PRO A 77 1.40 8.84 -20.19
CA PRO A 77 0.27 8.27 -19.44
C PRO A 77 0.24 6.74 -19.52
N TRP A 78 0.10 6.10 -18.36
CA TRP A 78 0.07 4.65 -18.20
C TRP A 78 -1.14 4.01 -18.87
N LEU A 79 -0.96 3.55 -20.11
CA LEU A 79 -2.02 2.99 -20.95
C LEU A 79 -1.72 1.56 -21.43
N GLN A 80 -0.63 0.96 -20.95
CA GLN A 80 -0.17 -0.35 -21.37
C GLN A 80 -0.13 -1.32 -20.20
N ASN A 81 -0.74 -2.48 -20.38
CA ASN A 81 -0.67 -3.58 -19.42
C ASN A 81 0.67 -4.30 -19.58
N THR A 82 1.63 -3.98 -18.71
CA THR A 82 3.02 -4.50 -18.72
C THR A 82 3.37 -5.17 -17.40
N GLU A 83 4.44 -5.96 -17.40
CA GLU A 83 4.97 -6.60 -16.19
C GLU A 83 5.80 -5.62 -15.36
N ALA A 84 5.59 -5.65 -14.04
CA ALA A 84 6.45 -4.97 -13.08
C ALA A 84 7.85 -5.61 -13.05
N PRO A 85 8.93 -4.83 -12.84
CA PRO A 85 10.24 -5.39 -12.53
C PRO A 85 10.20 -6.35 -11.32
N LEU A 86 11.00 -7.41 -11.34
CA LEU A 86 11.03 -8.40 -10.25
C LEU A 86 11.42 -7.82 -8.89
N ASN A 87 12.10 -6.67 -8.85
CA ASN A 87 12.45 -5.96 -7.63
C ASN A 87 11.63 -4.66 -7.44
N TYR A 88 10.52 -4.48 -8.16
CA TYR A 88 9.78 -3.21 -8.23
C TYR A 88 9.53 -2.59 -6.85
N VAL A 89 8.86 -3.31 -5.94
CA VAL A 89 8.56 -2.77 -4.60
C VAL A 89 9.84 -2.45 -3.80
N SER A 90 10.91 -3.24 -3.95
CA SER A 90 12.22 -2.93 -3.36
C SER A 90 12.78 -1.60 -3.88
N GLN A 91 12.59 -1.28 -5.17
CA GLN A 91 12.98 0.03 -5.71
C GLN A 91 12.21 1.16 -5.04
N ILE A 92 10.89 0.97 -4.82
CA ILE A 92 10.03 2.01 -4.23
C ILE A 92 10.35 2.24 -2.76
N ILE A 93 10.48 1.17 -1.96
CA ILE A 93 10.68 1.32 -0.51
C ILE A 93 12.13 1.63 -0.13
N ASP A 94 13.11 1.22 -0.94
CA ASP A 94 14.55 1.30 -0.60
C ASP A 94 15.40 2.02 -1.66
N ALA A 95 14.76 2.71 -2.63
CA ALA A 95 15.44 3.47 -3.69
C ALA A 95 16.41 2.66 -4.58
N GLN A 96 16.24 1.33 -4.65
CA GLN A 96 17.16 0.42 -5.35
C GLN A 96 16.86 0.23 -6.86
N GLY A 97 16.65 1.30 -7.63
CA GLY A 97 16.48 1.17 -9.08
C GLY A 97 15.80 2.33 -9.78
N PRO A 98 15.54 2.22 -11.11
CA PRO A 98 15.01 3.30 -11.92
C PRO A 98 13.58 3.75 -11.56
N GLU A 99 12.80 2.90 -10.90
CA GLU A 99 11.46 3.26 -10.41
C GLU A 99 11.50 3.86 -8.99
N GLY A 100 12.64 3.76 -8.30
CA GLY A 100 12.83 4.22 -6.94
C GLY A 100 13.05 5.73 -6.82
N GLY A 101 12.65 6.30 -5.69
CA GLY A 101 12.86 7.71 -5.37
C GLY A 101 14.31 8.04 -4.99
N PRO A 102 14.63 9.32 -4.77
CA PRO A 102 15.98 9.75 -4.38
C PRO A 102 16.38 9.36 -2.94
N ILE A 103 15.42 8.91 -2.13
CA ILE A 103 15.61 8.57 -0.71
C ILE A 103 15.06 7.17 -0.45
N SER A 104 15.82 6.35 0.26
CA SER A 104 15.33 5.09 0.81
C SER A 104 14.39 5.36 1.98
N PHE A 105 13.09 5.11 1.80
CA PHE A 105 12.13 5.24 2.89
C PHE A 105 12.39 4.20 3.99
N TYR A 106 12.72 2.97 3.60
CA TYR A 106 12.99 1.86 4.51
C TYR A 106 14.17 2.18 5.43
N GLN A 107 15.29 2.66 4.90
CA GLN A 107 16.45 2.99 5.73
C GLN A 107 16.19 4.23 6.60
N THR A 108 15.65 5.30 6.00
CA THR A 108 15.47 6.60 6.68
C THR A 108 14.40 6.55 7.78
N TYR A 109 13.35 5.73 7.63
CA TYR A 109 12.21 5.75 8.55
C TYR A 109 11.99 4.45 9.32
N ALA A 110 12.10 3.29 8.65
CA ALA A 110 11.91 2.01 9.33
C ALA A 110 13.15 1.63 10.13
N VAL A 111 14.33 1.55 9.49
CA VAL A 111 15.58 1.12 10.14
C VAL A 111 16.07 2.14 11.15
N GLN A 112 16.23 3.41 10.73
CA GLN A 112 16.78 4.47 11.59
C GLN A 112 16.04 4.61 12.92
N TYR A 113 14.70 4.49 12.91
CA TYR A 113 13.87 4.65 14.10
C TYR A 113 13.33 3.33 14.66
N SER A 114 13.79 2.18 14.14
CA SER A 114 13.34 0.84 14.53
C SER A 114 11.81 0.71 14.52
N LYS A 115 11.16 1.28 13.50
CA LYS A 115 9.70 1.26 13.34
C LYS A 115 9.28 0.12 12.42
N PRO A 116 8.23 -0.65 12.76
CA PRO A 116 7.63 -1.56 11.81
C PRO A 116 7.04 -0.78 10.63
N MET A 117 7.18 -1.33 9.44
CA MET A 117 6.71 -0.79 8.19
C MET A 117 5.47 -1.54 7.69
N VAL A 118 4.52 -0.78 7.18
CA VAL A 118 3.36 -1.27 6.45
C VAL A 118 3.39 -0.79 5.00
N ILE A 119 3.07 -1.67 4.07
CA ILE A 119 2.68 -1.25 2.72
C ILE A 119 1.18 -1.00 2.78
N SER A 120 0.80 0.27 2.99
CA SER A 120 -0.55 0.69 3.40
C SER A 120 -1.58 0.55 2.29
N GLU A 121 -1.14 0.53 1.04
CA GLU A 121 -1.94 0.17 -0.12
C GLU A 121 -1.01 -0.51 -1.13
N ALA A 122 -1.42 -1.65 -1.66
CA ALA A 122 -0.63 -2.42 -2.62
C ALA A 122 -1.53 -3.01 -3.70
N ALA A 123 -1.26 -2.69 -4.98
CA ALA A 123 -1.84 -3.41 -6.12
C ALA A 123 -1.14 -3.10 -7.45
N GLY A 124 -1.24 -4.03 -8.41
CA GLY A 124 -1.03 -3.73 -9.83
C GLY A 124 -2.33 -3.36 -10.52
N ALA A 125 -2.30 -2.36 -11.41
CA ALA A 125 -3.43 -1.93 -12.20
C ALA A 125 -3.55 -2.76 -13.48
N PHE A 126 -4.74 -3.27 -13.77
CA PHE A 126 -5.11 -3.65 -15.14
C PHE A 126 -5.88 -2.51 -15.79
N HIS A 127 -5.31 -1.91 -16.83
CA HIS A 127 -5.90 -0.82 -17.58
C HIS A 127 -6.95 -1.37 -18.55
N MET A 128 -8.23 -1.07 -18.31
CA MET A 128 -9.33 -1.61 -19.11
C MET A 128 -9.70 -0.74 -20.31
N GLY A 129 -9.56 0.58 -20.19
CA GLY A 129 -10.09 1.53 -21.16
C GLY A 129 -10.04 2.96 -20.64
N ILE A 130 -10.45 3.91 -21.47
CA ILE A 130 -10.72 5.29 -21.03
C ILE A 130 -12.22 5.44 -20.77
N GLN A 131 -12.62 6.11 -19.70
CA GLN A 131 -14.03 6.36 -19.40
C GLN A 131 -14.65 7.21 -20.52
N GLY A 132 -15.74 6.70 -21.12
CA GLY A 132 -16.35 7.31 -22.31
C GLY A 132 -15.56 7.12 -23.61
N GLY A 133 -14.44 6.40 -23.57
CA GLY A 133 -13.62 6.05 -24.72
C GLY A 133 -13.61 4.55 -25.02
N SER A 134 -12.63 4.11 -25.81
CA SER A 134 -12.44 2.71 -26.19
C SER A 134 -11.72 1.89 -25.10
N ALA A 135 -11.87 0.57 -25.18
CA ALA A 135 -11.04 -0.36 -24.43
C ALA A 135 -9.57 -0.22 -24.83
N LEU A 136 -8.66 -0.42 -23.86
CA LEU A 136 -7.23 -0.47 -24.11
C LEU A 136 -6.79 -1.88 -24.51
N ASP A 137 -5.62 -1.98 -25.12
CA ASP A 137 -5.01 -3.28 -25.44
C ASP A 137 -4.74 -4.07 -24.15
N VAL A 138 -5.04 -5.38 -24.18
CA VAL A 138 -4.87 -6.27 -23.03
C VAL A 138 -3.40 -6.48 -22.65
N GLY A 139 -2.47 -6.15 -23.55
CA GLY A 139 -1.03 -6.25 -23.34
C GLY A 139 -0.61 -7.67 -22.97
N VAL A 140 0.18 -7.80 -21.90
CA VAL A 140 0.60 -9.10 -21.37
C VAL A 140 -0.52 -9.91 -20.72
N GLY A 141 -1.73 -9.34 -20.67
CA GLY A 141 -2.89 -9.93 -20.00
C GLY A 141 -2.96 -9.58 -18.52
N ARG A 142 -4.17 -9.72 -17.98
CA ARG A 142 -4.52 -9.31 -16.61
C ARG A 142 -3.75 -10.07 -15.54
N GLU A 143 -3.75 -11.40 -15.62
CA GLU A 143 -3.07 -12.28 -14.67
C GLU A 143 -1.59 -11.89 -14.58
N LYS A 144 -0.90 -11.80 -15.72
CA LYS A 144 0.53 -11.49 -15.76
C LYS A 144 0.82 -10.07 -15.24
N THR A 145 0.00 -9.10 -15.62
CA THR A 145 0.13 -7.71 -15.13
C THR A 145 0.03 -7.65 -13.61
N LEU A 146 -1.03 -8.20 -13.03
CA LEU A 146 -1.28 -8.13 -11.59
C LEU A 146 -0.31 -9.02 -10.79
N MET A 147 -0.05 -10.24 -11.25
CA MET A 147 0.84 -11.16 -10.55
C MET A 147 2.31 -10.73 -10.62
N SER A 148 2.75 -10.06 -11.68
CA SER A 148 4.11 -9.51 -11.73
C SER A 148 4.39 -8.52 -10.59
N PHE A 149 3.40 -7.69 -10.23
CA PHE A 149 3.49 -6.80 -9.07
C PHE A 149 3.62 -7.57 -7.76
N TRP A 150 2.73 -8.53 -7.50
CA TRP A 150 2.76 -9.33 -6.26
C TRP A 150 4.01 -10.19 -6.13
N ASN A 151 4.48 -10.75 -7.25
CA ASN A 151 5.71 -11.52 -7.33
C ASN A 151 6.97 -10.67 -7.14
N SER A 152 6.88 -9.33 -7.23
CA SER A 152 8.03 -8.46 -6.98
C SER A 152 8.39 -8.34 -5.49
N PHE A 153 7.52 -8.80 -4.59
CA PHE A 153 7.75 -8.75 -3.14
C PHE A 153 7.02 -9.85 -2.37
N LEU A 154 5.68 -9.82 -2.28
CA LEU A 154 4.89 -10.65 -1.38
C LEU A 154 5.15 -12.14 -1.59
N PHE A 155 5.26 -12.56 -2.85
CA PHE A 155 5.56 -13.94 -3.23
C PHE A 155 7.02 -14.15 -3.66
N SER A 156 7.88 -13.15 -3.48
CA SER A 156 9.30 -13.23 -3.81
C SER A 156 10.09 -13.87 -2.67
N PRO A 157 10.83 -14.96 -2.92
CA PRO A 157 11.70 -15.55 -1.92
C PRO A 157 12.74 -14.54 -1.42
N GLY A 158 12.90 -14.43 -0.10
CA GLY A 158 13.91 -13.59 0.52
C GLY A 158 13.51 -12.12 0.73
N PHE A 159 12.39 -11.63 0.17
CA PHE A 159 11.96 -10.24 0.37
C PHE A 159 11.86 -9.88 1.86
N PHE A 160 11.19 -10.70 2.66
CA PHE A 160 11.04 -10.46 4.10
C PHE A 160 12.34 -10.72 4.91
N GLN A 161 13.31 -11.43 4.34
CA GLN A 161 14.64 -11.56 4.95
C GLN A 161 15.47 -10.28 4.72
N THR A 162 15.32 -9.65 3.55
CA THR A 162 15.95 -8.37 3.22
C THR A 162 15.26 -7.20 3.93
N TYR A 163 13.93 -7.23 4.04
CA TYR A 163 13.12 -6.16 4.62
C TYR A 163 12.32 -6.65 5.84
N PRO A 164 12.99 -7.10 6.92
CA PRO A 164 12.32 -7.70 8.08
C PRO A 164 11.40 -6.74 8.83
N LEU A 165 11.52 -5.42 8.64
CA LEU A 165 10.60 -4.46 9.25
C LEU A 165 9.28 -4.33 8.48
N VAL A 166 9.13 -4.90 7.28
CA VAL A 166 7.82 -4.97 6.61
C VAL A 166 6.97 -6.03 7.30
N LYS A 167 5.99 -5.59 8.08
CA LYS A 167 5.17 -6.46 8.95
C LYS A 167 3.70 -6.56 8.53
N MET A 168 3.26 -5.69 7.61
CA MET A 168 1.86 -5.63 7.17
C MET A 168 1.75 -5.13 5.73
N ILE A 169 0.81 -5.70 4.98
CA ILE A 169 0.52 -5.35 3.58
C ILE A 169 -1.00 -5.29 3.41
N PHE A 170 -1.51 -4.19 2.87
CA PHE A 170 -2.93 -4.04 2.52
C PHE A 170 -3.12 -4.18 1.02
N ALA A 171 -3.90 -5.19 0.62
CA ALA A 171 -4.27 -5.36 -0.78
C ALA A 171 -5.36 -4.36 -1.17
N PHE A 172 -5.07 -3.55 -2.18
CA PHE A 172 -5.99 -2.56 -2.71
C PHE A 172 -6.94 -3.19 -3.74
N GLU A 173 -7.98 -3.85 -3.24
CA GLU A 173 -8.94 -4.62 -4.05
C GLU A 173 -10.10 -3.75 -4.55
N MET A 174 -9.84 -2.80 -5.45
CA MET A 174 -10.91 -1.96 -6.02
C MET A 174 -10.75 -1.61 -7.50
N TYR A 175 -11.87 -1.26 -8.13
CA TYR A 175 -11.90 -0.58 -9.42
C TYR A 175 -11.92 0.93 -9.20
N LYS A 176 -11.19 1.68 -10.03
CA LYS A 176 -11.13 3.15 -9.96
C LYS A 176 -10.97 3.76 -11.35
N VAL A 177 -11.62 4.90 -11.56
CA VAL A 177 -11.35 5.77 -12.71
C VAL A 177 -10.44 6.90 -12.25
N GLU A 178 -9.25 7.00 -12.83
CA GLU A 178 -8.21 7.97 -12.45
C GLU A 178 -7.22 8.18 -13.59
N ASP A 179 -6.10 8.90 -13.37
CA ASP A 179 -5.00 9.00 -14.33
C ASP A 179 -5.43 9.34 -15.77
N GLY A 180 -6.12 10.47 -15.93
CA GLY A 180 -6.65 10.87 -17.24
C GLY A 180 -7.89 10.08 -17.68
N ASN A 181 -8.77 9.74 -16.73
CA ASN A 181 -9.99 8.95 -16.94
C ASN A 181 -9.76 7.49 -17.34
N THR A 182 -8.57 6.96 -17.10
CA THR A 182 -8.27 5.55 -17.27
C THR A 182 -9.05 4.72 -16.26
N GLN A 183 -9.72 3.68 -16.75
CA GLN A 183 -10.47 2.70 -15.98
C GLN A 183 -9.51 1.61 -15.49
N ASN A 184 -9.03 1.75 -14.26
CA ASN A 184 -8.06 0.85 -13.64
C ASN A 184 -8.77 -0.17 -12.75
N ASP A 185 -8.43 -1.44 -12.90
CA ASP A 185 -8.91 -2.50 -12.01
C ASP A 185 -7.74 -3.13 -11.24
N TYR A 186 -7.74 -2.93 -9.93
CA TYR A 186 -6.68 -3.37 -9.02
C TYR A 186 -6.96 -4.72 -8.35
N ARG A 187 -8.15 -5.30 -8.59
CA ARG A 187 -8.61 -6.50 -7.88
C ARG A 187 -7.93 -7.75 -8.41
N ALA A 188 -7.04 -8.34 -7.61
CA ALA A 188 -6.47 -9.67 -7.88
C ALA A 188 -7.50 -10.79 -7.72
N THR A 189 -8.62 -10.52 -7.03
CA THR A 189 -9.67 -11.51 -6.76
C THR A 189 -10.81 -11.54 -7.80
N MET A 190 -10.81 -10.60 -8.75
CA MET A 190 -11.94 -10.36 -9.66
C MET A 190 -12.14 -11.48 -10.68
N ASP A 191 -11.10 -11.87 -11.43
CA ASP A 191 -11.19 -12.93 -12.42
C ASP A 191 -10.62 -14.26 -11.91
N LEU A 192 -11.00 -15.37 -12.55
CA LEU A 192 -10.69 -16.71 -12.07
C LEU A 192 -9.18 -17.02 -12.11
N GLU A 193 -8.49 -16.65 -13.18
CA GLU A 193 -7.10 -17.06 -13.38
C GLU A 193 -6.16 -16.23 -12.50
N THR A 194 -6.36 -14.91 -12.41
CA THR A 194 -5.62 -14.07 -11.45
C THR A 194 -5.87 -14.50 -10.01
N ARG A 195 -7.13 -14.81 -9.66
CA ARG A 195 -7.44 -15.27 -8.30
C ARG A 195 -6.78 -16.61 -7.98
N LYS A 196 -6.76 -17.57 -8.92
CA LYS A 196 -6.06 -18.85 -8.72
C LYS A 196 -4.57 -18.63 -8.47
N ALA A 197 -3.92 -17.79 -9.29
CA ALA A 197 -2.50 -17.48 -9.14
C ALA A 197 -2.20 -16.79 -7.80
N PHE A 198 -3.04 -15.82 -7.40
CA PHE A 198 -2.90 -15.12 -6.13
C PHE A 198 -3.08 -16.05 -4.93
N VAL A 199 -4.11 -16.91 -4.94
CA VAL A 199 -4.35 -17.91 -3.88
C VAL A 199 -3.19 -18.91 -3.81
N ALA A 200 -2.66 -19.36 -4.95
CA ALA A 200 -1.49 -20.24 -4.96
C ALA A 200 -0.26 -19.58 -4.32
N GLY A 201 -0.04 -18.29 -4.58
CA GLY A 201 1.01 -17.51 -3.92
C GLY A 201 0.83 -17.44 -2.41
N LEU A 202 -0.40 -17.18 -1.93
CA LEU A 202 -0.72 -17.20 -0.49
C LEU A 202 -0.47 -18.58 0.12
N GLN A 203 -0.93 -19.65 -0.51
CA GLN A 203 -0.69 -21.01 -0.04
C GLN A 203 0.80 -21.35 0.05
N GLN A 204 1.59 -20.89 -0.93
CA GLN A 204 3.04 -21.06 -0.90
C GLN A 204 3.64 -20.30 0.28
N LEU A 205 3.23 -19.04 0.50
CA LEU A 205 3.71 -18.22 1.61
C LEU A 205 3.35 -18.87 2.97
N ASP A 206 2.14 -19.43 3.08
CA ASP A 206 1.67 -20.15 4.28
C ASP A 206 2.52 -21.39 4.58
N SER A 207 2.88 -22.13 3.53
CA SER A 207 3.71 -23.34 3.66
C SER A 207 5.10 -23.04 4.23
N THR A 208 5.58 -21.80 4.09
CA THR A 208 6.86 -21.35 4.67
C THR A 208 6.76 -20.87 6.11
N GLY A 209 5.53 -20.67 6.63
CA GLY A 209 5.31 -20.09 7.96
C GLY A 209 5.61 -18.58 8.04
N ALA A 210 5.80 -17.89 6.91
CA ALA A 210 6.12 -16.46 6.87
C ALA A 210 4.95 -15.55 7.27
N VAL A 211 3.70 -16.02 7.19
CA VAL A 211 2.50 -15.25 7.52
C VAL A 211 1.76 -15.87 8.69
N ALA A 212 1.39 -15.01 9.65
CA ALA A 212 0.45 -15.33 10.70
C ALA A 212 -0.94 -14.83 10.33
N TRP A 213 -1.81 -15.77 9.98
CA TRP A 213 -3.21 -15.47 9.76
C TRP A 213 -3.93 -15.17 11.07
N ALA A 214 -4.86 -14.23 11.00
CA ALA A 214 -5.79 -14.02 12.10
C ALA A 214 -6.56 -15.32 12.35
N SER A 215 -6.32 -15.95 13.50
CA SER A 215 -7.21 -17.00 13.98
C SER A 215 -8.49 -16.35 14.48
N LEU A 216 -9.64 -16.97 14.20
CA LEU A 216 -10.88 -16.63 14.88
C LEU A 216 -10.69 -16.93 16.37
N ARG A 217 -10.18 -15.96 17.13
CA ARG A 217 -10.35 -16.00 18.59
C ARG A 217 -11.84 -15.88 18.82
N ASN A 218 -12.42 -16.82 19.55
CA ASN A 218 -13.74 -16.67 20.16
C ASN A 218 -13.68 -15.51 21.17
N LEU A 219 -13.64 -14.28 20.66
CA LEU A 219 -13.77 -13.07 21.46
C LEU A 219 -15.19 -13.12 22.03
N LYS A 220 -15.31 -13.40 23.33
CA LYS A 220 -16.54 -13.12 24.07
C LYS A 220 -16.84 -11.64 23.82
N ARG A 221 -17.95 -11.34 23.15
CA ARG A 221 -18.41 -9.96 22.98
C ARG A 221 -18.75 -9.41 24.36
N ASP A 222 -17.88 -8.58 24.92
CA ASP A 222 -18.29 -7.70 26.01
C ASP A 222 -19.25 -6.66 25.43
N LYS A 223 -20.48 -6.66 25.96
CA LYS A 223 -21.63 -5.87 25.46
C LYS A 223 -21.52 -4.36 25.77
N THR A 224 -20.33 -3.75 25.74
CA THR A 224 -20.15 -2.37 26.22
C THR A 224 -19.77 -1.32 25.19
N SER A 225 -19.75 -1.62 23.88
CA SER A 225 -19.70 -0.55 22.87
C SER A 225 -21.06 -0.38 22.18
N SER A 226 -21.69 0.76 22.42
CA SER A 226 -22.80 1.26 21.61
C SER A 226 -22.24 1.60 20.22
N SER A 227 -22.71 0.89 19.19
CA SER A 227 -22.33 1.16 17.81
C SER A 227 -22.91 2.50 17.35
N ILE A 228 -22.04 3.45 16.98
CA ILE A 228 -22.41 4.62 16.20
C ILE A 228 -22.75 4.13 14.78
N PRO A 229 -23.94 4.41 14.22
CA PRO A 229 -24.26 3.98 12.85
C PRO A 229 -23.36 4.68 11.83
N LEU A 230 -22.67 3.89 11.01
CA LEU A 230 -21.93 4.41 9.84
C LEU A 230 -22.92 4.89 8.76
N PRO A 231 -22.71 6.08 8.15
CA PRO A 231 -23.50 6.52 7.01
C PRO A 231 -23.29 5.61 5.80
N LYS A 232 -24.39 5.39 5.03
CA LYS A 232 -24.59 4.38 3.99
C LYS A 232 -23.74 4.50 2.69
N GLN A 233 -22.49 4.95 2.73
CA GLN A 233 -21.69 5.11 1.49
C GLN A 233 -20.24 4.58 1.52
N ALA A 234 -19.83 3.78 2.51
CA ALA A 234 -18.50 3.17 2.49
C ALA A 234 -18.59 1.63 2.39
N LEU A 235 -18.63 1.11 1.17
CA LEU A 235 -18.18 -0.26 0.88
C LEU A 235 -16.81 -0.18 0.22
N ALA A 236 -15.79 0.14 1.01
CA ALA A 236 -14.41 -0.16 0.68
C ALA A 236 -14.08 -1.49 1.40
N ALA A 237 -13.93 -2.57 0.64
CA ALA A 237 -13.47 -3.84 1.19
C ALA A 237 -11.94 -3.80 1.27
N TRP A 238 -11.42 -3.57 2.47
CA TRP A 238 -10.00 -3.74 2.76
C TRP A 238 -9.78 -5.21 3.18
N SER A 239 -8.95 -5.93 2.45
CA SER A 239 -8.47 -7.24 2.88
C SER A 239 -7.13 -7.06 3.57
N ILE A 240 -7.10 -7.30 4.89
CA ILE A 240 -5.83 -7.44 5.63
C ILE A 240 -5.27 -8.80 5.27
N LEU A 241 -4.13 -8.82 4.58
CA LEU A 241 -3.26 -9.99 4.54
C LEU A 241 -2.50 -9.99 5.87
N GLY A 242 -2.42 -11.15 6.54
CA GLY A 242 -2.04 -11.27 7.96
C GLY A 242 -0.73 -10.59 8.39
N ALA A 243 -0.44 -10.65 9.70
CA ALA A 243 0.82 -10.11 10.23
C ALA A 243 2.00 -11.00 9.78
N ILE A 244 3.08 -10.39 9.29
CA ILE A 244 4.31 -11.07 8.85
C ILE A 244 5.34 -11.00 9.99
N PHE A 245 6.02 -12.11 10.29
CA PHE A 245 7.00 -12.17 11.40
C PHE A 245 8.44 -11.96 10.93
#